data_AF-A0A1X1FZ07-F1
#
_entry.id   AF-A0A1X1FZ07-F1
#
_cell.length_a   1.000
_cell.length_b   1.000
_cell.length_c   1.000
_cell.angle_alpha   90.00
_cell.angle_beta   90.00
_cell.angle_gamma   90.00
#
_symmetry.space_group_name_H-M   'P 1'
#
loop_
_entity.id
_entity.type
_entity.pdbx_description
1 polymer ?
#
loop_
_entity_poly.entity_id
_entity_poly.type
_entity_poly.pdbx_seq_one_letter_code
_entity_poly.pdbx_strand_id
1 'polypeptide(L)'
;MIQKISLISDPTRFNIILMLSKKSMYGREISEELSISTGTISHHLSHLLKVNLIQSEMKGKRIYYRVNQSEINQIGSFLLQLGGEKIE
;
A
#
# COMPACT_ATOMS: atom_id res chain seq x y z
N MET A 1 -0.91 14.89 -1.27
CA MET A 1 -1.11 14.42 0.12
C MET A 1 -2.52 13.87 0.35
N ILE A 2 -3.56 14.71 0.29
CA ILE A 2 -4.96 14.32 0.57
C ILE A 2 -5.45 13.14 -0.28
N GLN A 3 -5.12 13.11 -1.58
CA GLN A 3 -5.48 12.00 -2.47
C GLN A 3 -4.89 10.65 -2.01
N LYS A 4 -3.69 10.64 -1.41
CA LYS A 4 -3.05 9.40 -0.90
C LYS A 4 -3.80 8.86 0.31
N ILE A 5 -4.19 9.75 1.23
CA ILE A 5 -4.97 9.39 2.43
C ILE A 5 -6.36 8.85 2.03
N SER A 6 -7.01 9.46 1.03
CA SER A 6 -8.29 8.98 0.47
C SER A 6 -8.17 7.62 -0.25
N LEU A 7 -6.98 7.24 -0.74
CA LEU A 7 -6.77 5.90 -1.29
C LEU A 7 -6.56 4.85 -0.21
N ILE A 8 -6.12 5.25 0.99
CA ILE A 8 -5.96 4.36 2.14
C ILE A 8 -7.31 4.08 2.82
N SER A 9 -8.33 4.94 2.64
CA SER A 9 -9.62 4.81 3.32
C SER A 9 -10.51 3.64 2.84
N ASP A 10 -10.14 2.97 1.75
CA ASP A 10 -10.82 1.76 1.32
C ASP A 10 -10.26 0.54 2.09
N PRO A 11 -11.13 -0.28 2.71
CA PRO A 11 -10.69 -1.40 3.55
C PRO A 11 -9.76 -2.37 2.84
N THR A 12 -10.04 -2.66 1.56
CA THR A 12 -9.22 -3.59 0.77
C THR A 12 -7.81 -3.04 0.56
N ARG A 13 -7.69 -1.77 0.12
CA ARG A 13 -6.38 -1.11 -0.05
C ARG A 13 -5.61 -0.99 1.25
N PHE A 14 -6.29 -0.69 2.36
CA PHE A 14 -5.66 -0.68 3.68
C PHE A 14 -5.08 -2.04 4.05
N ASN A 15 -5.87 -3.11 3.87
CA ASN A 15 -5.42 -4.47 4.15
C ASN A 15 -4.25 -4.90 3.26
N ILE A 16 -4.27 -4.52 1.96
CA ILE A 16 -3.14 -4.76 1.06
C ILE A 16 -1.87 -4.08 1.58
N ILE A 17 -1.94 -2.80 1.97
CA ILE A 17 -0.79 -2.07 2.52
C ILE A 17 -0.30 -2.73 3.82
N LEU A 18 -1.21 -3.11 4.71
CA LEU A 18 -0.88 -3.77 5.98
C LEU A 18 -0.21 -5.14 5.78
N MET A 19 -0.62 -5.89 4.76
CA MET A 19 0.03 -7.15 4.41
C MET A 19 1.43 -6.92 3.83
N LEU A 20 1.54 -5.95 2.91
CA LEU A 20 2.79 -5.61 2.24
C LEU A 20 3.81 -4.93 3.17
N SER A 21 3.38 -4.36 4.29
CA SER A 21 4.28 -3.81 5.33
C SER A 21 4.97 -4.92 6.13
N LYS A 22 4.37 -6.11 6.21
CA LYS A 22 4.94 -7.27 6.91
C LYS A 22 5.91 -8.05 6.03
N LYS A 23 5.59 -8.23 4.75
CA LYS A 23 6.45 -8.92 3.76
C LYS A 23 6.10 -8.51 2.34
N SER A 24 7.06 -8.60 1.43
CA SER A 24 6.77 -8.51 -0.01
C SER A 24 5.93 -9.68 -0.48
N MET A 25 4.94 -9.43 -1.33
CA MET A 25 4.03 -10.44 -1.87
C MET A 25 3.76 -10.21 -3.36
N TYR A 26 3.48 -11.26 -4.12
CA TYR A 26 2.99 -11.14 -5.50
C TYR A 26 1.45 -11.16 -5.56
N GLY A 27 0.87 -10.65 -6.66
CA GLY A 27 -0.57 -10.36 -6.72
C GLY A 27 -1.51 -11.54 -6.43
N ARG A 28 -1.09 -12.78 -6.71
CA ARG A 28 -1.88 -13.97 -6.36
C ARG A 28 -1.86 -14.28 -4.85
N GLU A 29 -0.73 -14.11 -4.15
CA GLU A 29 -0.71 -14.30 -2.68
C GLU A 29 -1.67 -13.33 -1.99
N ILE A 30 -1.72 -12.09 -2.46
CA ILE A 30 -2.61 -11.06 -1.93
C ILE A 30 -4.08 -11.42 -2.20
N SER A 31 -4.37 -11.96 -3.40
CA SER A 31 -5.69 -12.43 -3.80
C SER A 31 -6.18 -13.61 -2.97
N GLU A 32 -5.30 -14.58 -2.69
CA GLU A 32 -5.59 -15.75 -1.87
C GLU A 32 -5.87 -15.36 -0.41
N GLU A 33 -5.01 -14.53 0.20
CA GLU A 33 -5.17 -14.11 1.60
C GLU A 33 -6.46 -13.29 1.81
N LEU A 34 -6.79 -12.40 0.87
CA LEU A 34 -7.98 -11.55 0.97
C LEU A 34 -9.25 -12.23 0.45
N SER A 35 -9.16 -13.42 -0.15
CA SER A 35 -10.27 -14.09 -0.82
C SER A 35 -10.98 -13.21 -1.86
N ILE A 36 -10.21 -12.38 -2.57
CA ILE A 36 -10.68 -11.45 -3.61
C ILE A 36 -10.10 -11.87 -4.95
N SER A 37 -10.83 -11.65 -6.06
CA SER A 37 -10.34 -11.98 -7.39
C SER A 37 -9.01 -11.29 -7.74
N THR A 38 -8.16 -11.97 -8.51
CA THR A 38 -6.88 -11.41 -8.99
C THR A 38 -7.07 -10.16 -9.85
N GLY A 39 -8.18 -10.04 -10.59
CA GLY A 39 -8.52 -8.85 -11.36
C GLY A 39 -8.80 -7.64 -10.47
N THR A 40 -9.60 -7.82 -9.42
CA THR A 40 -9.89 -6.77 -8.43
C THR A 40 -8.62 -6.36 -7.67
N ILE A 41 -7.80 -7.32 -7.24
CA ILE A 41 -6.51 -7.02 -6.59
C ILE A 41 -5.58 -6.24 -7.53
N SER A 42 -5.50 -6.64 -8.80
CA SER A 42 -4.69 -5.92 -9.80
C SER A 42 -5.13 -4.46 -9.97
N HIS A 43 -6.45 -4.20 -9.91
CA HIS A 43 -6.98 -2.84 -9.94
C HIS A 43 -6.53 -2.03 -8.73
N HIS A 44 -6.66 -2.57 -7.51
CA HIS A 44 -6.20 -1.91 -6.29
C HIS A 44 -4.69 -1.66 -6.30
N LEU A 45 -3.88 -2.65 -6.71
CA LEU A 45 -2.43 -2.53 -6.81
C LEU A 45 -2.02 -1.44 -7.82
N SER A 46 -2.70 -1.36 -8.96
CA SER A 46 -2.47 -0.30 -9.96
C SER A 46 -2.69 1.09 -9.37
N HIS A 47 -3.77 1.27 -8.60
CA HIS A 47 -4.04 2.55 -7.93
C HIS A 47 -3.00 2.89 -6.87
N LEU A 48 -2.59 1.92 -6.04
CA LEU A 48 -1.58 2.11 -5.02
C LEU A 48 -0.19 2.43 -5.60
N LEU A 49 0.16 1.80 -6.73
CA LEU A 49 1.39 2.10 -7.48
C LEU A 49 1.36 3.52 -8.05
N LYS A 50 0.24 3.93 -8.67
CA LYS A 50 0.10 5.28 -9.28
C LYS A 50 0.35 6.41 -8.27
N VAL A 51 0.02 6.20 -7.00
CA VAL A 51 0.23 7.18 -5.94
C VAL A 51 1.47 6.91 -5.09
N ASN A 52 2.31 5.97 -5.52
CA ASN A 52 3.60 5.67 -4.92
C ASN A 52 3.54 5.15 -3.47
N LEU A 53 2.40 4.61 -3.03
CA LEU A 53 2.25 3.99 -1.71
C LEU A 53 2.88 2.61 -1.63
N ILE A 54 2.97 1.94 -2.78
CA ILE A 54 3.66 0.67 -2.94
C ILE A 54 4.63 0.77 -4.12
N GLN A 55 5.57 -0.15 -4.16
CA GLN A 55 6.52 -0.33 -5.24
C GLN A 55 6.45 -1.77 -5.75
N SER A 56 6.75 -1.96 -7.03
CA SER A 56 6.84 -3.28 -7.66
C SER A 56 8.27 -3.61 -8.04
N GLU A 57 8.67 -4.85 -7.85
CA GLU A 57 9.98 -5.39 -8.22
C GLU A 57 9.79 -6.73 -8.95
N MET A 58 10.45 -6.91 -10.08
CA MET A 58 10.42 -8.19 -10.79
C MET A 58 11.45 -9.13 -10.19
N LYS A 59 11.00 -10.26 -9.63
CA LYS A 59 11.88 -11.33 -9.12
C LYS A 59 11.60 -12.61 -9.88
N GLY A 60 12.50 -12.96 -10.79
CA GLY A 60 12.32 -14.07 -11.73
C GLY A 60 11.14 -13.82 -12.66
N LYS A 61 10.14 -14.71 -12.65
CA LYS A 61 8.94 -14.61 -13.48
C LYS A 61 7.73 -13.95 -12.79
N ARG A 62 7.93 -13.39 -11.59
CA ARG A 62 6.85 -12.82 -10.76
C ARG A 62 7.13 -11.37 -10.42
N ILE A 63 6.06 -10.57 -10.36
CA ILE A 63 6.11 -9.19 -9.87
C ILE A 63 5.73 -9.23 -8.40
N TYR A 64 6.66 -8.82 -7.55
CA TYR A 64 6.45 -8.64 -6.11
C TYR A 64 6.14 -7.19 -5.82
N TYR A 65 5.26 -6.96 -4.87
CA TYR A 65 4.92 -5.66 -4.36
C TYR A 65 5.49 -5.51 -2.95
N ARG A 66 5.83 -4.28 -2.58
CA ARG A 66 6.24 -3.89 -1.23
C ARG A 66 5.73 -2.50 -0.92
N VAL A 67 5.57 -2.18 0.36
CA VAL A 67 5.25 -0.82 0.78
C VAL A 67 6.39 0.14 0.47
N ASN A 68 6.06 1.35 0.03
CA ASN A 68 7.00 2.45 -0.01
C ASN A 68 7.12 3.08 1.39
N GLN A 69 8.08 2.60 2.18
CA GLN A 69 8.22 3.01 3.58
C GLN A 69 8.42 4.52 3.74
N SER A 70 9.15 5.16 2.82
CA SER A 70 9.38 6.61 2.84
C SER A 70 8.06 7.37 2.75
N GLU A 71 7.19 6.97 1.82
CA GLU A 71 5.89 7.61 1.64
C GLU A 71 4.95 7.37 2.82
N ILE A 72 4.92 6.14 3.36
CA ILE A 72 4.12 5.83 4.55
C ILE A 72 4.58 6.65 5.77
N ASN A 73 5.90 6.78 5.96
CA ASN A 73 6.45 7.60 7.05
C ASN A 73 6.06 9.08 6.88
N GLN A 74 6.10 9.62 5.66
CA GLN A 74 5.65 10.99 5.40
C GLN A 74 4.16 11.19 5.74
N ILE A 75 3.30 10.23 5.39
CA ILE A 75 1.89 10.25 5.78
C ILE A 75 1.75 10.22 7.31
N GLY A 76 2.49 9.34 7.98
CA GLY A 76 2.50 9.24 9.44
C GLY A 76 2.91 10.55 10.10
N SER A 77 4.02 11.15 9.69
CA SER A 77 4.48 12.45 10.19
C SER A 77 3.45 13.56 9.96
N PHE A 78 2.80 13.58 8.80
CA PHE A 78 1.73 14.54 8.52
C PHE A 78 0.53 14.35 9.45
N LEU A 79 0.11 13.11 9.71
CA LEU A 79 -0.99 12.81 10.65
C LEU A 79 -0.65 13.22 12.09
N LEU A 80 0.59 13.00 12.54
CA LEU A 80 1.06 13.45 13.86
C LEU A 80 1.04 14.98 13.98
N GLN A 81 1.52 15.69 12.95
CA GLN A 81 1.46 17.16 12.89
C GLN A 81 0.03 17.68 12.97
N LEU A 82 -0.93 17.02 12.31
CA LEU A 82 -2.36 17.37 12.41
C LEU A 82 -2.95 17.10 13.80
N GLY A 83 -2.48 16.05 14.47
CA GLY A 83 -2.87 15.69 15.83
C GLY A 83 -2.37 16.66 16.92
N GLY A 84 -1.54 17.64 16.56
CA GLY A 84 -1.03 18.65 17.47
C GLY A 84 0.29 18.28 18.17
N GLU A 85 0.88 17.12 17.87
CA GLU A 85 2.24 16.81 18.32
C GLU A 85 3.25 17.45 17.37
N LYS A 86 3.91 18.51 17.85
CA LYS A 86 5.12 19.02 17.20
C LYS A 86 6.20 17.95 17.33
N ILE A 87 6.60 17.38 16.20
CA ILE A 87 7.84 16.63 16.10
C ILE A 87 8.96 17.67 16.17
N GLU A 88 9.61 17.79 17.32
CA GLU A 88 10.88 18.51 17.48
C GLU A 88 12.02 17.84 16.70
#